data_AF-A0A7J2I577-F1
#
_entry.id   AF-A0A7J2I577-F1
#
_cell.length_a   1.000
_cell.length_b   1.000
_cell.length_c   1.000
_cell.angle_alpha   90.00
_cell.angle_beta   90.00
_cell.angle_gamma   90.00
#
_symmetry.space_group_name_H-M   'P 1'
#
loop_
_entity.id
_entity.type
_entity.pdbx_description
1 polymer ?
#
loop_
_entity_poly.entity_id
_entity_poly.type
_entity_poly.pdbx_seq_one_letter_code
_entity_poly.pdbx_strand_id
1 'polypeptide(L)'
;MEETLKNLVKAFIGESQARNRYRMYAKVAKEEGYIQISEIFLKTAENEWEHASTLFMLINELKKKLGGGFEEVKVEAAAPTTLG
;
A
#
# COMPACT_ATOMS: atom_id res chain seq x y z
N MET A 1 -14.31 -15.87 5.88
CA MET A 1 -13.03 -15.81 5.11
C MET A 1 -13.12 -14.86 3.92
N GLU A 2 -14.27 -14.72 3.24
CA GLU A 2 -14.43 -13.72 2.18
C GLU A 2 -14.25 -12.27 2.68
N GLU A 3 -14.76 -11.94 3.86
CA GLU A 3 -14.53 -10.61 4.46
C GLU A 3 -13.04 -10.36 4.77
N THR A 4 -12.32 -11.40 5.19
CA THR A 4 -10.86 -11.34 5.36
C THR A 4 -10.16 -11.03 4.03
N LEU A 5 -10.61 -11.63 2.92
CA LEU A 5 -10.07 -11.33 1.59
C LEU A 5 -10.31 -9.87 1.21
N LYS A 6 -11.52 -9.35 1.42
CA LYS A 6 -11.85 -7.93 1.18
C LYS A 6 -10.98 -7.00 2.02
N ASN A 7 -10.76 -7.33 3.29
CA ASN A 7 -9.92 -6.54 4.19
C ASN A 7 -8.44 -6.55 3.78
N LEU A 8 -7.91 -7.70 3.35
CA LEU A 8 -6.55 -7.77 2.81
C LEU A 8 -6.39 -6.91 1.54
N VAL A 9 -7.40 -6.92 0.66
CA VAL A 9 -7.39 -6.09 -0.56
C VAL A 9 -7.46 -4.59 -0.22
N LYS A 10 -8.32 -4.21 0.73
CA LYS A 10 -8.36 -2.82 1.24
C LYS A 10 -7.02 -2.39 1.83
N ALA A 11 -6.38 -3.24 2.63
CA ALA A 11 -5.07 -2.97 3.21
C ALA A 11 -4.01 -2.81 2.11
N PHE A 12 -3.96 -3.71 1.13
CA PHE A 12 -3.04 -3.63 -0.01
C PHE A 12 -3.19 -2.31 -0.79
N ILE A 13 -4.43 -1.87 -1.05
CA ILE A 13 -4.71 -0.59 -1.68
C ILE A 13 -4.21 0.57 -0.79
N GLY A 14 -4.46 0.50 0.51
CA GLY A 14 -3.98 1.48 1.49
C GLY A 14 -2.46 1.65 1.48
N GLU A 15 -1.70 0.54 1.58
CA GLU A 15 -0.23 0.57 1.56
C GLU A 15 0.31 1.05 0.21
N SER A 16 -0.36 0.70 -0.88
CA SER A 16 0.00 1.20 -2.22
C SER A 16 -0.17 2.72 -2.32
N GLN A 17 -1.23 3.28 -1.73
CA GLN A 17 -1.41 4.73 -1.66
C GLN A 17 -0.39 5.38 -0.72
N ALA A 18 -0.13 4.79 0.45
CA ALA A 18 0.83 5.29 1.43
C ALA A 18 2.24 5.37 0.86
N ARG A 19 2.71 4.31 0.20
CA ARG A 19 3.98 4.28 -0.54
C ARG A 19 4.14 5.48 -1.47
N ASN A 20 3.13 5.73 -2.31
CA ASN A 20 3.18 6.83 -3.27
C ASN A 20 3.24 8.20 -2.58
N ARG A 21 2.43 8.40 -1.52
CA ARG A 21 2.48 9.66 -0.75
C ARG A 21 3.84 9.86 -0.08
N TYR A 22 4.43 8.84 0.53
CA TYR A 22 5.76 8.97 1.13
C TYR A 22 6.84 9.31 0.09
N ARG A 23 6.77 8.77 -1.14
CA ARG A 23 7.67 9.19 -2.22
C ARG A 23 7.46 10.65 -2.63
N MET A 24 6.21 11.14 -2.62
CA MET A 24 5.91 12.55 -2.87
C MET A 24 6.48 13.44 -1.75
N TYR A 25 6.30 13.06 -0.48
CA TYR A 25 6.87 13.78 0.66
C TYR A 25 8.40 13.78 0.66
N ALA A 26 9.03 12.66 0.25
CA ALA A 26 10.47 12.62 0.07
C ALA A 26 10.94 13.65 -0.95
N LYS A 27 10.23 13.78 -2.07
CA LYS A 27 10.54 14.78 -3.10
C LYS A 27 10.45 16.21 -2.53
N VAL A 28 9.36 16.54 -1.84
CA VAL A 28 9.17 17.87 -1.22
C VAL A 28 10.26 18.15 -0.19
N ALA A 29 10.52 17.22 0.73
CA ALA A 29 11.56 17.36 1.75
C ALA A 29 12.95 17.59 1.13
N LYS A 30 13.26 16.92 0.02
CA LYS A 30 14.52 17.13 -0.71
C LYS A 30 14.59 18.51 -1.35
N GLU A 31 13.50 19.00 -1.95
CA GLU A 31 13.41 20.34 -2.56
C GLU A 31 13.57 21.46 -1.52
N GLU A 32 13.11 21.23 -0.29
CA GLU A 32 13.26 22.14 0.85
C GLU A 32 14.62 22.03 1.56
N GLY A 33 15.50 21.11 1.12
CA GLY A 33 16.84 20.93 1.68
C GLY A 33 16.91 19.98 2.89
N TYR A 34 15.82 19.35 3.29
CA TYR A 34 15.75 18.36 4.36
C TYR A 34 16.15 16.95 3.87
N ILE A 35 17.43 16.78 3.53
CA ILE A 35 17.94 15.55 2.90
C ILE A 35 17.69 14.29 3.75
N GLN A 36 17.99 14.33 5.06
CA GLN A 36 17.77 13.19 5.95
C GLN A 36 16.29 12.82 6.07
N ILE A 37 15.40 13.81 6.09
CA ILE A 37 13.95 13.58 6.15
C ILE A 37 13.47 12.95 4.85
N SER A 38 13.98 13.41 3.69
CA SER A 38 13.72 12.77 2.40
C SER A 38 14.11 11.29 2.41
N GLU A 39 15.28 10.95 2.94
CA GLU A 39 15.74 9.55 3.02
C GLU A 39 14.86 8.70 3.92
N ILE A 40 14.41 9.25 5.06
CA ILE A 40 13.45 8.59 5.94
C ILE A 40 12.15 8.30 5.20
N PHE A 41 11.59 9.28 4.48
CA PHE A 41 10.37 9.07 3.69
C PHE A 41 10.56 8.02 2.58
N LEU A 42 11.71 8.00 1.90
CA LEU A 42 12.00 6.95 0.92
C LEU A 42 12.10 5.58 1.58
N LYS A 43 12.74 5.48 2.74
CA LYS A 43 12.85 4.23 3.49
C LYS A 43 11.48 3.73 3.93
N THR A 44 10.62 4.62 4.44
CA THR A 44 9.23 4.29 4.79
C THR A 44 8.44 3.85 3.56
N ALA A 45 8.60 4.53 2.41
CA ALA A 45 7.94 4.11 1.18
C ALA A 45 8.33 2.68 0.74
N GLU A 46 9.58 2.26 0.92
CA GLU A 46 9.97 0.88 0.64
C GLU A 46 9.47 -0.11 1.70
N ASN A 47 9.33 0.30 2.96
CA ASN A 47 8.66 -0.55 3.95
C ASN A 47 7.20 -0.81 3.56
N GLU A 48 6.46 0.21 3.09
CA GLU A 48 5.08 0.00 2.61
C GLU A 48 5.01 -0.86 1.34
N TRP A 49 6.08 -0.88 0.54
CA TRP A 49 6.17 -1.84 -0.57
C TRP A 49 6.29 -3.29 -0.08
N GLU A 50 7.07 -3.55 0.96
CA GLU A 50 7.18 -4.88 1.58
C GLU A 50 5.86 -5.30 2.23
N HIS A 51 5.17 -4.37 2.90
CA HIS A 51 3.84 -4.61 3.45
C HIS A 51 2.84 -4.97 2.34
N ALA A 52 2.76 -4.16 1.27
CA ALA A 52 1.88 -4.41 0.14
C ALA A 52 2.20 -5.75 -0.55
N SER A 53 3.49 -6.07 -0.72
CA SER A 53 3.93 -7.35 -1.32
C SER A 53 3.51 -8.55 -0.47
N THR A 54 3.66 -8.45 0.85
CA THR A 54 3.20 -9.49 1.80
C THR A 54 1.69 -9.66 1.76
N LEU A 55 0.94 -8.56 1.80
CA LEU A 55 -0.52 -8.59 1.70
C LEU A 55 -0.97 -9.24 0.38
N PHE A 56 -0.29 -8.93 -0.73
CA PHE A 56 -0.57 -9.55 -2.03
C PHE A 56 -0.33 -11.06 -2.04
N MET A 57 0.73 -11.54 -1.39
CA MET A 57 0.97 -12.99 -1.21
C MET A 57 -0.18 -13.64 -0.41
N LEU A 58 -0.58 -13.03 0.71
CA LEU A 58 -1.68 -13.53 1.55
C LEU A 58 -3.03 -13.56 0.80
N ILE A 59 -3.32 -12.54 -0.03
CA ILE A 59 -4.49 -12.51 -0.91
C ILE A 59 -4.50 -13.73 -1.83
N ASN A 60 -3.37 -14.03 -2.49
CA ASN A 60 -3.27 -15.15 -3.42
C ASN A 60 -3.40 -16.51 -2.71
N GLU A 61 -2.80 -16.67 -1.54
CA GLU A 61 -2.96 -17.88 -0.74
C GLU A 61 -4.42 -18.08 -0.29
N LEU A 62 -5.07 -17.02 0.17
CA LEU A 62 -6.45 -17.08 0.63
C LEU A 62 -7.42 -17.37 -0.52
N LYS A 63 -7.20 -16.78 -1.70
CA LYS A 63 -7.95 -17.10 -2.94
C LYS A 63 -7.88 -18.59 -3.27
N LYS A 64 -6.70 -19.21 -3.16
CA LYS A 64 -6.54 -20.66 -3.38
C LYS A 64 -7.34 -21.48 -2.35
N LYS A 65 -7.27 -21.12 -1.07
CA LYS A 65 -8.02 -21.80 0.01
C LYS A 65 -9.54 -21.68 -0.15
N LEU A 66 -10.02 -20.60 -0.76
CA LEU A 66 -11.45 -20.38 -1.03
C LEU A 66 -11.96 -21.11 -2.29
N GLY A 67 -11.13 -21.91 -2.96
CA GLY A 67 -11.51 -22.68 -4.15
C GLY A 67 -11.17 -22.01 -5.49
N GLY A 68 -10.40 -20.92 -5.49
CA GLY A 68 -10.08 -20.18 -6.70
C GLY A 68 -11.27 -19.39 -7.26
N GLY A 69 -11.11 -18.79 -8.45
CA GLY A 69 -12.22 -18.15 -9.18
C GLY A 69 -12.41 -16.64 -8.97
N PHE A 70 -11.61 -15.98 -8.13
CA PHE A 70 -11.60 -14.52 -8.05
C PHE A 70 -10.59 -13.96 -9.07
N GLU A 71 -11.05 -13.47 -10.22
CA GLU A 71 -10.20 -12.67 -11.10
C GLU A 71 -9.93 -11.29 -10.48
N GLU A 72 -10.97 -10.68 -9.90
CA GLU A 72 -10.93 -9.40 -9.20
C GLU A 72 -11.68 -9.48 -7.87
N VAL A 73 -11.27 -8.65 -6.91
CA VAL A 73 -11.99 -8.45 -5.64
C VAL A 73 -12.32 -6.97 -5.54
N LYS A 74 -13.62 -6.64 -5.61
CA LYS A 74 -14.09 -5.25 -5.54
C LYS A 74 -14.25 -4.82 -4.10
N VAL A 75 -13.63 -3.69 -3.76
CA VAL A 75 -13.76 -3.03 -2.46
C VAL A 75 -13.87 -1.53 -2.67
N GLU A 76 -14.61 -0.87 -1.79
CA GLU A 76 -14.58 0.58 -1.67
C GLU A 76 -13.36 1.00 -0.85
N ALA A 77 -12.64 2.01 -1.34
CA ALA A 77 -11.47 2.57 -0.68
C ALA A 77 -11.48 4.09 -0.83
N ALA A 78 -11.18 4.81 0.26
CA ALA A 78 -10.93 6.23 0.22
C ALA A 78 -9.48 6.50 -0.20
N ALA A 79 -9.24 7.62 -0.88
CA ALA A 79 -7.91 8.08 -1.23
C ALA A 79 -7.73 9.55 -0.79
N PRO A 80 -6.71 9.87 0.02
CA PRO A 80 -6.38 11.26 0.32
C PRO A 80 -5.98 12.00 -0.97
N THR A 81 -6.55 13.18 -1.19
CA THR A 81 -6.29 14.01 -2.39
C THR A 81 -5.40 15.21 -2.12
N THR A 82 -5.06 15.45 -0.86
CA THR A 82 -4.14 16.51 -0.43
C THR A 82 -2.85 15.89 0.05
N LEU A 83 -1.73 16.41 -0.44
CA LEU A 83 -0.42 16.23 0.20
C LEU A 83 -0.40 17.22 1.36
N GLY A 84 -0.22 16.70 2.58
CA GLY A 84 -0.23 17.50 3.81
C GLY A 84 0.82 18.59 3.85
#